data_AF-A0A962FIM4-F1
#
_entry.id   AF-A0A962FIM4-F1
#
_cell.length_a   1.000
_cell.length_b   1.000
_cell.length_c   1.000
_cell.angle_alpha   90.00
_cell.angle_beta   90.00
_cell.angle_gamma   90.00
#
_symmetry.space_group_name_H-M   'P 1'
#
loop_
_entity.id
_entity.type
_entity.pdbx_description
1 polymer ?
#
loop_
_entity_poly.entity_id
_entity_poly.type
_entity_poly.pdbx_seq_one_letter_code
_entity_poly.pdbx_strand_id
1 'polypeptide(L)'
;MAHWLMKSEPSTWSWEQQVEAGAKGTFWNGVRNHQAKLNLMAMRKGETAFFYHSNEDRAVVGIVEIIKTFYPDPTDESGKFGMVDVRA
;
A
#
# COMPACT_ATOMS: atom_id res chain seq x y z
N MET A 1 -17.22 -4.93 4.54
CA MET A 1 -15.96 -4.16 4.62
C MET A 1 -14.84 -5.16 4.42
N ALA A 2 -13.94 -4.95 3.46
CA ALA A 2 -12.83 -5.87 3.21
C ALA A 2 -11.62 -5.52 4.09
N HIS A 3 -10.75 -6.51 4.30
CA HIS A 3 -9.45 -6.34 4.95
C HIS A 3 -8.36 -6.87 4.03
N TRP A 4 -7.21 -6.23 4.08
CA TRP A 4 -6.12 -6.46 3.12
C TRP A 4 -4.79 -6.75 3.83
N LEU A 5 -3.78 -7.13 3.07
CA LEU A 5 -2.40 -7.23 3.53
C LEU A 5 -1.50 -6.63 2.45
N MET A 6 -0.66 -5.68 2.85
CA MET A 6 0.22 -4.92 1.97
C MET A 6 1.66 -5.14 2.42
N LYS A 7 2.51 -5.59 1.48
CA LYS A 7 3.90 -5.97 1.76
C LYS A 7 4.84 -4.83 1.40
N SER A 8 5.75 -4.49 2.31
CA SER A 8 6.82 -3.53 2.08
C SER A 8 8.15 -4.10 2.58
N GLU A 9 9.23 -3.87 1.86
CA GLU A 9 10.58 -4.17 2.34
C GLU A 9 11.05 -3.01 3.24
N PRO A 10 11.45 -3.26 4.50
CA PRO A 10 11.81 -2.20 5.45
C PRO A 10 12.93 -1.28 4.95
N SER A 11 13.86 -1.84 4.17
CA SER A 11 14.97 -1.11 3.55
C SER A 11 14.53 -0.12 2.47
N THR A 12 13.32 -0.29 1.92
CA THR A 12 12.73 0.59 0.90
C THR A 12 11.69 1.54 1.50
N TRP A 13 10.77 1.00 2.31
CA TRP A 13 9.77 1.79 3.04
C TRP A 13 9.39 1.10 4.35
N SER A 14 9.86 1.66 5.46
CA SER A 14 9.70 1.09 6.80
C SER A 14 8.37 1.47 7.45
N TRP A 15 8.04 0.82 8.57
CA TRP A 15 6.84 1.15 9.33
C TRP A 15 6.98 2.51 10.05
N GLU A 16 8.19 2.83 10.53
CA GLU A 16 8.50 4.10 11.16
C GLU A 16 8.29 5.26 10.19
N GLN A 17 8.73 5.10 8.93
CA GLN A 17 8.46 6.08 7.87
C GLN A 17 6.96 6.22 7.58
N GLN A 18 6.22 5.11 7.61
CA GLN A 18 4.77 5.12 7.43
C GLN A 18 4.05 5.88 8.56
N VAL A 19 4.50 5.72 9.80
CA VAL A 19 3.98 6.46 10.97
C VAL A 19 4.34 7.94 10.89
N GLU A 20 5.59 8.26 10.50
CA GLU A 20 6.07 9.64 10.36
C GLU A 20 5.33 10.41 9.25
N ALA A 21 4.92 9.73 8.18
CA ALA A 21 4.08 10.31 7.14
C ALA A 21 2.71 10.82 7.67
N GLY A 22 2.26 10.25 8.81
CA GLY A 22 1.09 10.71 9.56
C GLY A 22 -0.19 10.77 8.72
N ALA A 23 -1.03 11.77 8.99
CA ALA A 23 -2.34 11.90 8.33
C ALA A 23 -2.26 12.12 6.81
N LYS A 24 -1.11 12.57 6.29
CA LYS A 24 -0.89 12.69 4.84
C LYS A 24 -0.79 11.32 4.17
N GLY A 25 -0.33 10.31 4.90
CA GLY A 25 -0.09 8.98 4.38
C GLY A 25 0.99 8.95 3.30
N THR A 26 1.03 7.86 2.54
CA THR A 26 1.93 7.68 1.41
C THR A 26 1.23 6.93 0.27
N PHE A 27 1.78 7.06 -0.94
CA PHE A 27 1.32 6.33 -2.11
C PHE A 27 1.87 4.90 -2.13
N TRP A 28 1.05 3.94 -2.58
CA TRP A 28 1.44 2.53 -2.71
C TRP A 28 1.75 2.17 -4.16
N ASN A 29 2.83 2.75 -4.69
CA ASN A 29 3.26 2.57 -6.07
C ASN A 29 4.05 1.27 -6.29
N GLY A 30 4.54 1.07 -7.52
CA GLY A 30 5.46 -0.03 -7.83
C GLY A 30 4.81 -1.42 -7.99
N VAL A 31 3.48 -1.51 -7.82
CA VAL A 31 2.76 -2.76 -8.07
C VAL A 31 2.76 -3.06 -9.57
N ARG A 32 3.36 -4.19 -9.95
CA ARG A 32 3.42 -4.71 -11.33
C ARG A 32 2.84 -6.11 -11.48
N ASN A 33 2.20 -6.63 -10.44
CA ASN A 33 1.49 -7.90 -10.47
C ASN A 33 -0.01 -7.67 -10.80
N HIS A 34 -0.54 -8.42 -11.76
CA HIS A 34 -1.93 -8.25 -12.22
C HIS A 34 -2.97 -8.54 -11.14
N GLN A 35 -2.78 -9.57 -10.31
CA GLN A 35 -3.71 -9.88 -9.23
C GLN A 35 -3.64 -8.84 -8.11
N ALA A 36 -2.43 -8.40 -7.74
CA ALA A 36 -2.25 -7.34 -6.76
C ALA A 36 -2.92 -6.03 -7.23
N LYS A 37 -2.79 -5.69 -8.51
CA LYS A 37 -3.51 -4.55 -9.10
C LYS A 37 -5.03 -4.69 -8.94
N LEU A 38 -5.60 -5.86 -9.25
CA LEU A 38 -7.04 -6.07 -9.09
C LEU A 38 -7.47 -5.89 -7.63
N ASN A 39 -6.64 -6.30 -6.67
CA ASN A 39 -6.91 -6.06 -5.25
C ASN A 39 -6.89 -4.55 -4.93
N LEU A 40 -5.88 -3.80 -5.42
CA LEU A 40 -5.83 -2.34 -5.25
C LEU A 40 -7.07 -1.64 -5.84
N MET A 41 -7.54 -2.08 -7.01
CA MET A 41 -8.74 -1.54 -7.66
C MET A 41 -10.02 -1.80 -6.85
N ALA A 42 -10.05 -2.86 -6.03
CA ALA A 42 -11.19 -3.23 -5.20
C ALA A 42 -11.22 -2.52 -3.83
N MET A 43 -10.12 -1.90 -3.42
CA MET A 43 -10.01 -1.19 -2.14
C MET A 43 -10.89 0.06 -2.10
N ARG A 44 -11.53 0.30 -0.95
CA ARG A 44 -12.33 1.50 -0.67
C ARG A 44 -11.74 2.32 0.47
N LYS A 45 -11.99 3.65 0.46
CA LYS A 45 -11.61 4.53 1.58
C LYS A 45 -12.18 4.01 2.90
N GLY A 46 -11.38 4.07 3.96
CA GLY A 46 -11.73 3.59 5.30
C GLY A 46 -11.56 2.09 5.52
N GLU A 47 -11.28 1.30 4.47
CA GLU A 47 -10.88 -0.10 4.66
C GLU A 47 -9.45 -0.18 5.17
N THR A 48 -9.13 -1.28 5.88
CA THR A 48 -7.83 -1.44 6.54
C THR A 48 -7.00 -2.56 5.93
N ALA A 49 -5.68 -2.41 6.03
CA ALA A 49 -4.72 -3.41 5.60
C ALA A 49 -3.66 -3.64 6.68
N PHE A 50 -3.18 -4.88 6.80
CA PHE A 50 -1.95 -5.14 7.55
C PHE A 50 -0.74 -4.62 6.78
N PHE A 51 0.13 -3.86 7.46
CA PHE A 51 1.45 -3.51 6.96
C PHE A 51 2.42 -4.61 7.33
N TYR A 52 2.90 -5.34 6.32
CA TYR A 52 3.75 -6.52 6.49
C TYR A 52 5.15 -6.22 5.97
N HIS A 53 6.15 -6.42 6.83
CA HIS A 53 7.56 -6.38 6.43
C HIS A 53 7.94 -7.65 5.68
N SER A 54 8.37 -7.51 4.43
CA SER A 54 8.83 -8.63 3.59
C SER A 54 10.35 -8.73 3.53
N ASN A 55 10.84 -9.91 3.09
CA ASN A 55 12.24 -10.34 3.07
C ASN A 55 12.88 -10.47 4.45
N GLU A 56 13.02 -9.36 5.16
CA GLU A 56 13.56 -9.22 6.51
C GLU A 56 12.43 -9.19 7.55
N ASP A 57 12.68 -9.76 8.74
CA ASP A 57 11.77 -9.94 9.90
C ASP A 57 10.46 -10.71 9.66
N ARG A 58 9.80 -10.55 8.51
CA ARG A 58 8.63 -11.30 8.03
C ARG A 58 7.45 -11.28 9.02
N ALA A 59 7.08 -10.07 9.44
CA ALA A 59 6.04 -9.84 10.42
C ALA A 59 5.04 -8.77 9.99
N VAL A 60 3.83 -8.87 10.53
CA VAL A 60 2.89 -7.74 10.53
C VAL A 60 3.33 -6.79 11.65
N VAL A 61 3.60 -5.54 11.28
CA VAL A 61 4.15 -4.52 12.20
C VAL A 61 3.19 -3.37 12.45
N GLY A 62 2.09 -3.31 11.70
CA GLY A 62 1.09 -2.25 11.84
C GLY A 62 -0.17 -2.51 11.02
N ILE A 63 -1.11 -1.57 11.16
CA ILE A 63 -2.33 -1.50 10.36
C ILE A 63 -2.32 -0.15 9.66
N VAL A 64 -2.75 -0.12 8.41
CA VAL A 64 -2.98 1.10 7.65
C VAL A 64 -4.42 1.20 7.19
N GLU A 65 -4.90 2.42 6.99
CA GLU A 65 -6.20 2.74 6.41
C GLU A 65 -6.03 3.27 4.99
N ILE A 66 -6.88 2.82 4.06
CA ILE A 66 -6.95 3.39 2.70
C ILE A 66 -7.55 4.80 2.76
N ILE A 67 -6.78 5.81 2.35
CA ILE A 67 -7.22 7.22 2.34
C ILE A 67 -7.49 7.77 0.94
N LYS A 68 -6.99 7.09 -0.10
CA LYS A 68 -7.28 7.36 -1.51
C LYS A 68 -7.43 6.06 -2.29
N THR A 69 -8.54 5.96 -3.03
CA THR A 69 -8.82 4.81 -3.90
C THR A 69 -7.92 4.82 -5.14
N PHE A 70 -7.92 3.70 -5.86
CA PHE A 70 -7.08 3.44 -7.02
C PHE A 70 -6.99 4.60 -8.02
N TYR A 71 -5.77 4.94 -8.41
CA TYR A 71 -5.45 5.91 -9.47
C TYR A 71 -4.17 5.49 -10.21
N PRO A 72 -3.91 6.00 -11.43
CA PRO A 72 -2.74 5.60 -12.23
C PRO A 72 -1.41 5.85 -11.50
N ASP A 73 -0.49 4.90 -11.65
CA ASP A 73 0.87 5.01 -11.14
C ASP A 73 1.73 5.74 -12.19
N PRO A 74 2.24 6.95 -11.90
CA PRO A 74 3.02 7.74 -12.86
C PRO A 74 4.36 7.09 -13.22
N THR A 75 4.80 6.08 -12.46
CA THR A 75 6.01 5.30 -12.74
C THR A 75 5.77 4.12 -13.70
N ASP A 76 4.53 3.92 -14.16
CA ASP A 76 4.19 2.93 -15.17
C ASP A 76 3.91 3.58 -16.53
N GLU A 77 4.90 3.56 -17.42
CA GLU A 77 4.77 4.10 -18.78
C GLU A 77 3.68 3.39 -19.61
N SER A 78 3.31 2.15 -19.26
CA SER A 78 2.28 1.41 -19.97
C SER A 78 0.85 1.85 -19.62
N GLY A 79 0.67 2.60 -18.53
CA GLY A 79 -0.64 3.03 -18.02
C GLY A 79 -1.57 1.89 -17.57
N LYS A 80 -1.03 0.69 -17.36
CA LYS A 80 -1.79 -0.52 -16.99
C LYS A 80 -1.92 -0.69 -15.49
N PHE A 81 -1.03 -0.08 -14.71
CA PHE A 81 -0.92 -0.20 -13.27
C PHE A 81 -1.30 1.09 -12.55
N GLY A 82 -1.59 0.94 -11.27
CA GLY A 82 -2.03 2.04 -10.42
C GLY A 82 -1.71 1.78 -8.96
N MET A 83 -2.04 2.76 -8.15
CA MET A 83 -1.73 2.82 -6.73
C MET A 83 -2.92 3.38 -5.94
N VAL A 84 -2.85 3.19 -4.63
CA VAL A 84 -3.74 3.76 -3.60
C VAL A 84 -2.90 4.58 -2.64
N ASP A 85 -3.51 5.44 -1.82
CA ASP A 85 -2.79 6.07 -0.70
C ASP A 85 -3.27 5.47 0.61
N VAL A 86 -2.31 5.25 1.53
CA VAL A 86 -2.55 4.66 2.86
C VAL A 86 -1.89 5.49 3.96
N ARG A 87 -2.50 5.50 5.14
CA ARG A 87 -1.91 6.07 6.37
C ARG A 87 -1.90 5.03 7.49
N ALA A 88 -0.96 5.16 8.43
CA ALA A 88 -1.01 4.46 9.70
C ALA A 88 -2.22 4.90 10.54
#